data_AF-A0A2N6QSY0-F1
#
_entry.id   AF-A0A2N6QSY0-F1
#
_cell.length_a   1.000
_cell.length_b   1.000
_cell.length_c   1.000
_cell.angle_alpha   90.00
_cell.angle_beta   90.00
_cell.angle_gamma   90.00
#
_symmetry.space_group_name_H-M   'P 1'
#
loop_
_entity.id
_entity.type
_entity.pdbx_description
1 polymer ?
#
loop_
_entity_poly.entity_id
_entity_poly.type
_entity_poly.pdbx_seq_one_letter_code
_entity_poly.pdbx_strand_id
1 'polypeptide(L)'
;MKKILMFALLAIMATGAQAGKKKTAAKNNKPVFTVVKQNKITSIKDQNRSGTCWAYSTLSFLESEILKKTGKTYDLCEMFVAHKTYQDRAEKAVRMHGDVSFAQGGSTYDPVYCWQHYGMVPETAMPLPGTMTGDSLANFSEFFELLTPYVETIAKSKQKKISSAWKKGMVGILDAYLGKTPETFTYEGKTYTPQSFAASLGLDMNDYVHFTSYTHHPFWTQFAVEVQDNWRWPLSWNIPIDDICRIIDNALDNGYTVAWGGDVSEDGFTRSGLGIAYDLKKARDLSGTDADRWVKMSKSSKVAKVDSLGINAPEVVPTQEMRQIAFDNWETTDDHGMHIFGIAKDQNGKEYYMVKNSWGESGKYKGIWYMTKAFIAYKTMDFMVNKNAVPQDIRKKINL
;
A
#
# COMPACT_ATOMS: atom_id res chain seq x y z
N MET A 1 -37.30 8.52 -87.55
CA MET A 1 -36.62 7.22 -87.35
C MET A 1 -35.12 7.46 -87.22
N LYS A 2 -34.48 6.80 -86.25
CA LYS A 2 -33.09 6.94 -85.74
C LYS A 2 -32.92 7.88 -84.52
N LYS A 3 -32.28 7.29 -83.49
CA LYS A 3 -31.79 7.84 -82.21
C LYS A 3 -32.69 7.69 -80.97
N ILE A 4 -32.95 6.43 -80.58
CA ILE A 4 -33.16 6.05 -79.17
C ILE A 4 -32.42 4.73 -78.95
N LEU A 5 -31.17 4.80 -78.47
CA LEU A 5 -30.38 3.66 -77.98
C LEU A 5 -29.10 4.19 -77.30
N MET A 6 -29.28 4.90 -76.19
CA MET A 6 -28.22 5.22 -75.23
C MET A 6 -28.90 5.31 -73.87
N PHE A 7 -29.04 4.20 -73.17
CA PHE A 7 -29.17 4.12 -71.69
C PHE A 7 -29.26 2.64 -71.29
N ALA A 8 -28.19 1.86 -71.54
CA ALA A 8 -28.09 0.49 -71.04
C ALA A 8 -26.63 0.00 -70.86
N LEU A 9 -25.65 0.91 -70.75
CA LEU A 9 -24.23 0.51 -70.56
C LEU A 9 -23.47 1.44 -69.60
N LEU A 10 -24.11 1.80 -68.48
CA LEU A 10 -23.47 2.54 -67.38
C LEU A 10 -23.91 2.05 -65.99
N ALA A 11 -24.40 0.81 -65.90
CA ALA A 11 -24.86 0.19 -64.65
C ALA A 11 -24.00 -0.99 -64.18
N ILE A 12 -22.74 -1.10 -64.65
CA ILE A 12 -21.78 -2.12 -64.17
C ILE A 12 -20.41 -1.49 -63.93
N MET A 13 -20.34 -0.48 -63.07
CA MET A 13 -19.09 -0.07 -62.39
C MET A 13 -19.44 0.57 -61.04
N ALA A 14 -20.00 -0.23 -60.14
CA ALA A 14 -20.15 0.15 -58.73
C ALA A 14 -20.27 -1.08 -57.82
N THR A 15 -19.36 -2.04 -57.97
CA THR A 15 -19.05 -2.99 -56.89
C THR A 15 -17.53 -3.03 -56.73
N GLY A 16 -16.94 -1.86 -56.47
CA GLY A 16 -15.67 -1.82 -55.78
C GLY A 16 -15.89 -2.52 -54.44
N ALA A 17 -15.20 -3.63 -54.23
CA ALA A 17 -15.16 -4.35 -52.98
C ALA A 17 -14.63 -3.42 -51.89
N GLN A 18 -15.52 -2.64 -51.28
CA GLN A 18 -15.29 -2.04 -49.99
C GLN A 18 -15.54 -3.14 -48.98
N ALA A 19 -14.60 -4.10 -48.93
CA ALA A 19 -14.28 -4.80 -47.71
C ALA A 19 -13.73 -3.73 -46.76
N GLY A 20 -14.64 -2.91 -46.21
CA GLY A 20 -14.35 -2.12 -45.05
C GLY A 20 -13.88 -3.13 -44.03
N LYS A 21 -12.59 -3.07 -43.68
CA LYS A 21 -12.08 -3.69 -42.47
C LYS A 21 -13.15 -3.42 -41.42
N LYS A 22 -13.85 -4.45 -40.93
CA LYS A 22 -14.62 -4.33 -39.70
C LYS A 22 -13.62 -3.72 -38.73
N LYS A 23 -13.79 -2.43 -38.41
CA LYS A 23 -13.18 -1.86 -37.22
C LYS A 23 -13.78 -2.74 -36.13
N THR A 24 -13.03 -3.76 -35.72
CA THR A 24 -13.26 -4.43 -34.44
C THR A 24 -13.48 -3.27 -33.48
N ALA A 25 -14.68 -3.19 -32.90
CA ALA A 25 -14.97 -2.18 -31.90
C ALA A 25 -13.78 -2.19 -30.95
N ALA A 26 -13.12 -1.03 -30.78
CA ALA A 26 -11.94 -0.94 -29.94
C ALA A 26 -12.32 -1.59 -28.61
N LYS A 27 -11.65 -2.69 -28.23
CA LYS A 27 -11.94 -3.38 -26.97
C LYS A 27 -11.89 -2.29 -25.90
N ASN A 28 -12.97 -2.16 -25.13
CA ASN A 28 -13.05 -1.11 -24.13
C ASN A 28 -11.99 -1.40 -23.07
N ASN A 29 -10.89 -0.64 -23.09
CA ASN A 29 -9.78 -0.79 -22.14
C ASN A 29 -10.13 -0.25 -20.75
N LYS A 30 -11.30 0.39 -20.58
CA LYS A 30 -11.77 0.86 -19.27
C LYS A 30 -12.25 -0.35 -18.45
N PRO A 31 -11.67 -0.58 -17.26
CA PRO A 31 -12.11 -1.67 -16.41
C PRO A 31 -13.53 -1.46 -15.90
N VAL A 32 -14.28 -2.56 -15.90
CA VAL A 32 -15.51 -2.77 -15.14
C VAL A 32 -15.24 -3.94 -14.19
N PHE A 33 -15.26 -3.68 -12.89
CA PHE A 33 -14.97 -4.69 -11.88
C PHE A 33 -16.25 -5.30 -11.33
N THR A 34 -16.26 -6.63 -11.25
CA THR A 34 -17.27 -7.41 -10.54
C THR A 34 -16.63 -7.96 -9.29
N VAL A 35 -17.17 -7.60 -8.11
CA VAL A 35 -16.68 -8.11 -6.83
C VAL A 35 -16.95 -9.60 -6.75
N VAL A 36 -15.90 -10.39 -6.49
CA VAL A 36 -16.00 -11.82 -6.21
C VAL A 36 -16.20 -12.03 -4.72
N LYS A 37 -15.40 -11.33 -3.91
CA LYS A 37 -15.46 -11.37 -2.45
C LYS A 37 -14.97 -10.06 -1.87
N GLN A 38 -15.61 -9.60 -0.81
CA GLN A 38 -15.14 -8.45 -0.03
C GLN A 38 -15.43 -8.67 1.44
N ASN A 39 -14.43 -8.42 2.28
CA ASN A 39 -14.54 -8.45 3.72
C ASN A 39 -14.84 -7.05 4.24
N LYS A 40 -15.40 -6.96 5.44
CA LYS A 40 -15.85 -5.69 6.00
C LYS A 40 -14.64 -4.81 6.33
N ILE A 41 -14.75 -3.52 6.00
CA ILE A 41 -13.77 -2.48 6.28
C ILE A 41 -14.46 -1.28 6.92
N THR A 42 -13.69 -0.46 7.64
CA THR A 42 -14.10 0.88 8.08
C THR A 42 -13.97 1.91 6.94
N SER A 43 -14.43 3.14 7.18
CA SER A 43 -14.38 4.26 6.23
C SER A 43 -12.97 4.55 5.69
N ILE A 44 -12.91 5.11 4.48
CA ILE A 44 -11.68 5.61 3.87
C ILE A 44 -11.14 6.79 4.67
N LYS A 45 -9.82 6.81 4.89
CA LYS A 45 -9.09 7.87 5.59
C LYS A 45 -8.15 8.60 4.64
N ASP A 46 -7.65 9.75 5.08
CA ASP A 46 -6.75 10.60 4.29
C ASP A 46 -5.54 11.05 5.11
N GLN A 47 -4.38 10.46 4.82
CA GLN A 47 -3.10 10.83 5.41
C GLN A 47 -2.59 12.19 4.89
N ASN A 48 -3.16 12.68 3.79
CA ASN A 48 -2.80 13.92 3.11
C ASN A 48 -1.27 14.07 2.95
N ARG A 49 -0.69 15.21 3.35
CA ARG A 49 0.74 15.52 3.15
C ARG A 49 1.57 15.00 4.31
N SER A 50 1.43 13.71 4.60
CA SER A 50 2.25 13.01 5.59
C SER A 50 2.64 11.61 5.10
N GLY A 51 3.84 11.17 5.43
CA GLY A 51 4.38 9.83 5.13
C GLY A 51 3.92 8.77 6.11
N THR A 52 2.64 8.79 6.51
CA THR A 52 2.09 7.95 7.59
C THR A 52 1.21 6.79 7.09
N CYS A 53 1.34 6.40 5.83
CA CYS A 53 0.57 5.30 5.24
C CYS A 53 0.68 4.00 6.05
N TRP A 54 1.84 3.72 6.65
CA TRP A 54 2.09 2.59 7.53
C TRP A 54 1.16 2.57 8.77
N ALA A 55 0.84 3.74 9.34
CA ALA A 55 -0.10 3.87 10.45
C ALA A 55 -1.54 3.68 9.96
N TYR A 56 -1.96 4.44 8.94
CA TYR A 56 -3.32 4.39 8.40
C TYR A 56 -3.70 3.00 7.88
N SER A 57 -2.81 2.35 7.12
CA SER A 57 -3.06 1.03 6.53
C SER A 57 -3.17 -0.06 7.59
N THR A 58 -2.28 -0.05 8.58
CA THR A 58 -2.27 -1.05 9.65
C THR A 58 -3.42 -0.82 10.63
N LEU A 59 -3.74 0.42 11.00
CA LEU A 59 -4.93 0.69 11.83
C LEU A 59 -6.21 0.31 11.09
N SER A 60 -6.32 0.59 9.79
CA SER A 60 -7.43 0.14 8.95
C SER A 60 -7.57 -1.39 8.91
N PHE A 61 -6.46 -2.12 8.89
CA PHE A 61 -6.43 -3.57 9.05
C PHE A 61 -6.90 -4.01 10.44
N LEU A 62 -6.34 -3.44 11.52
CA LEU A 62 -6.71 -3.79 12.90
C LEU A 62 -8.16 -3.44 13.22
N GLU A 63 -8.68 -2.33 12.71
CA GLU A 63 -10.10 -1.97 12.79
C GLU A 63 -11.00 -3.02 12.13
N SER A 64 -10.54 -3.61 11.03
CA SER A 64 -11.27 -4.69 10.34
C SER A 64 -11.21 -6.00 11.11
N GLU A 65 -10.10 -6.27 11.80
CA GLU A 65 -9.99 -7.39 12.76
C GLU A 65 -10.91 -7.20 13.97
N ILE A 66 -10.99 -5.98 14.53
CA ILE A 66 -11.95 -5.66 15.61
C ILE A 66 -13.38 -5.84 15.11
N LEU A 67 -13.69 -5.34 13.91
CA LEU A 67 -15.01 -5.47 13.30
C LEU A 67 -15.39 -6.93 13.04
N LYS A 68 -14.45 -7.76 12.58
CA LYS A 68 -14.64 -9.19 12.42
C LYS A 68 -14.90 -9.88 13.77
N LYS A 69 -14.10 -9.55 14.79
CA LYS A 69 -14.15 -10.21 16.11
C LYS A 69 -15.36 -9.81 16.94
N THR A 70 -15.76 -8.54 16.88
CA THR A 70 -16.73 -7.94 17.81
C THR A 70 -18.01 -7.45 17.14
N GLY A 71 -18.02 -7.29 15.82
CA GLY A 71 -19.10 -6.64 15.09
C GLY A 71 -19.16 -5.11 15.26
N LYS A 72 -18.21 -4.51 15.99
CA LYS A 72 -18.16 -3.07 16.26
C LYS A 72 -17.11 -2.37 15.39
N THR A 73 -17.39 -1.14 15.01
CA THR A 73 -16.45 -0.27 14.30
C THR A 73 -15.76 0.66 15.28
N TYR A 74 -14.46 0.86 15.08
CA TYR A 74 -13.65 1.83 15.82
C TYR A 74 -12.92 2.72 14.83
N ASP A 75 -12.59 3.93 15.28
CA ASP A 75 -11.73 4.87 14.58
C ASP A 75 -10.52 5.13 15.47
N LEU A 76 -9.40 4.48 15.15
CA LEU A 76 -8.18 4.50 15.96
C LEU A 76 -7.29 5.67 15.54
N CYS A 77 -6.63 6.29 16.51
CA CYS A 77 -5.87 7.52 16.24
C CYS A 77 -4.49 7.26 15.62
N GLU A 78 -4.31 7.55 14.34
CA GLU A 78 -2.99 7.46 13.70
C GLU A 78 -1.97 8.42 14.32
N MET A 79 -2.39 9.60 14.79
CA MET A 79 -1.46 10.59 15.37
C MET A 79 -0.90 10.14 16.71
N PHE A 80 -1.65 9.36 17.49
CA PHE A 80 -1.11 8.72 18.70
C PHE A 80 0.01 7.74 18.34
N VAL A 81 -0.22 6.91 17.32
CA VAL A 81 0.76 5.92 16.86
C VAL A 81 1.98 6.61 16.27
N ALA A 82 1.80 7.58 15.38
CA ALA A 82 2.89 8.38 14.80
C ALA A 82 3.73 9.06 15.88
N HIS A 83 3.08 9.69 16.87
CA HIS A 83 3.75 10.35 18.00
C HIS A 83 4.68 9.39 18.74
N LYS A 84 4.16 8.24 19.19
CA LYS A 84 4.96 7.24 19.93
C LYS A 84 6.07 6.63 19.07
N THR A 85 5.77 6.31 17.82
CA THR A 85 6.75 5.72 16.90
C THR A 85 7.89 6.68 16.59
N TYR A 86 7.63 7.97 16.39
CA TYR A 86 8.70 8.94 16.15
C TYR A 86 9.59 9.18 17.38
N GLN A 87 9.05 9.09 18.60
CA GLN A 87 9.90 9.11 19.80
C GLN A 87 10.91 7.94 19.77
N ASP A 88 10.42 6.74 19.50
CA ASP A 88 11.27 5.55 19.46
C ASP A 88 12.25 5.56 18.29
N ARG A 89 11.83 6.02 17.10
CA ARG A 89 12.71 6.13 15.93
C ARG A 89 13.81 7.14 16.17
N ALA A 90 13.52 8.26 16.83
CA ALA A 90 14.53 9.24 17.22
C ALA A 90 15.51 8.65 18.23
N GLU A 91 15.03 7.91 19.23
CA GLU A 91 15.91 7.19 20.16
C GLU A 91 16.80 6.18 19.46
N LYS A 92 16.25 5.42 18.49
CA LYS A 92 17.04 4.46 17.71
C LYS A 92 18.09 5.17 16.87
N ALA A 93 17.72 6.23 16.14
CA ALA A 93 18.64 7.03 15.33
C ALA A 93 19.81 7.57 16.17
N VAL A 94 19.52 8.12 17.36
CA VAL A 94 20.56 8.62 18.28
C VAL A 94 21.44 7.50 18.82
N ARG A 95 20.87 6.37 19.23
CA ARG A 95 21.64 5.20 19.71
C ARG A 95 22.55 4.61 18.65
N MET A 96 22.11 4.63 17.40
CA MET A 96 22.84 4.12 16.24
C MET A 96 23.69 5.19 15.56
N HIS A 97 23.95 6.32 16.23
CA HIS A 97 24.82 7.39 15.73
C HIS A 97 24.46 7.90 14.32
N GLY A 98 23.16 7.85 13.97
CA GLY A 98 22.63 8.30 12.68
C GLY A 98 22.53 7.21 11.60
N ASP A 99 22.96 5.97 11.86
CA ASP A 99 22.85 4.88 10.88
C ASP A 99 21.39 4.47 10.62
N VAL A 100 20.55 4.53 11.66
CA VAL A 100 19.09 4.47 11.49
C VAL A 100 18.60 5.85 11.08
N SER A 101 18.00 5.93 9.90
CA SER A 101 17.40 7.15 9.39
C SER A 101 16.24 7.61 10.29
N PHE A 102 16.11 8.94 10.42
CA PHE A 102 14.94 9.54 11.03
C PHE A 102 14.07 10.18 9.95
N ALA A 103 12.94 9.55 9.65
CA ALA A 103 12.03 9.94 8.57
C ALA A 103 10.57 9.65 8.96
N GLN A 104 9.62 10.08 8.12
CA GLN A 104 8.17 9.95 8.36
C GLN A 104 7.66 8.51 8.24
N GLY A 105 8.34 7.69 7.45
CA GLY A 105 7.92 6.32 7.16
C GLY A 105 7.95 5.39 8.38
N GLY A 106 7.55 4.15 8.14
CA GLY A 106 7.39 3.14 9.17
C GLY A 106 6.86 1.86 8.55
N SER A 107 6.70 0.84 9.39
CA SER A 107 6.35 -0.51 8.99
C SER A 107 4.97 -0.93 9.51
N THR A 108 4.43 -2.02 8.98
CA THR A 108 3.20 -2.64 9.49
C THR A 108 3.34 -3.12 10.95
N TYR A 109 4.57 -3.31 11.43
CA TYR A 109 4.85 -3.70 12.81
C TYR A 109 4.81 -2.52 13.80
N ASP A 110 5.03 -1.28 13.35
CA ASP A 110 5.09 -0.12 14.25
C ASP A 110 3.78 0.09 15.04
N PRO A 111 2.59 -0.03 14.44
CA PRO A 111 1.33 0.06 15.18
C PRO A 111 1.09 -1.15 16.10
N VAL A 112 1.59 -2.34 15.75
CA VAL A 112 1.55 -3.54 16.62
C VAL A 112 2.41 -3.32 17.86
N TYR A 113 3.63 -2.83 17.69
CA TYR A 113 4.51 -2.46 18.79
C TYR A 113 3.86 -1.35 19.65
N CYS A 114 3.28 -0.33 19.01
CA CYS A 114 2.58 0.73 19.72
C CYS A 114 1.44 0.17 20.59
N TRP A 115 0.66 -0.77 20.05
CA TRP A 115 -0.43 -1.42 20.79
C TRP A 115 0.09 -2.13 22.04
N GLN A 116 1.17 -2.90 21.91
CA GLN A 116 1.74 -3.69 23.00
C GLN A 116 2.39 -2.82 24.09
N HIS A 117 3.09 -1.75 23.71
CA HIS A 117 3.92 -0.97 24.61
C HIS A 117 3.24 0.32 25.11
N TYR A 118 2.41 0.93 24.28
CA TYR A 118 1.79 2.24 24.53
C TYR A 118 0.26 2.20 24.55
N GLY A 119 -0.36 1.10 24.12
CA GLY A 119 -1.81 0.98 24.01
C GLY A 119 -2.33 1.65 22.75
N MET A 120 -3.61 2.01 22.75
CA MET A 120 -4.30 2.67 21.64
C MET A 120 -5.29 3.68 22.18
N VAL A 121 -5.65 4.65 21.35
CA VAL A 121 -6.67 5.65 21.68
C VAL A 121 -7.62 5.81 20.49
N PRO A 122 -8.90 6.15 20.72
CA PRO A 122 -9.80 6.54 19.63
C PRO A 122 -9.35 7.89 19.06
N GLU A 123 -9.67 8.14 17.79
CA GLU A 123 -9.32 9.41 17.10
C GLU A 123 -9.76 10.65 17.88
N THR A 124 -10.89 10.57 18.58
CA THR A 124 -11.43 11.66 19.40
C THR A 124 -10.63 11.97 20.68
N ALA A 125 -9.62 11.17 21.03
CA ALA A 125 -8.81 11.38 22.24
C ALA A 125 -7.58 12.28 22.01
N MET A 126 -7.32 12.67 20.76
CA MET A 126 -6.28 13.63 20.38
C MET A 126 -6.86 14.70 19.44
N PRO A 127 -6.16 15.85 19.26
CA PRO A 127 -6.53 16.80 18.22
C PRO A 127 -6.57 16.12 16.85
N LEU A 128 -7.56 16.49 16.02
CA LEU A 128 -7.67 15.94 14.68
C LEU A 128 -6.43 16.29 13.84
N PRO A 129 -5.97 15.41 12.94
CA PRO A 129 -4.79 15.63 12.12
C PRO A 129 -4.83 16.98 11.40
N GLY A 130 -3.76 17.77 11.57
CA GLY A 130 -3.62 19.11 10.98
C GLY A 130 -4.19 20.27 11.80
N THR A 131 -5.10 20.03 12.76
CA THR A 131 -5.75 21.12 13.51
C THR A 131 -4.78 21.92 14.37
N MET A 132 -3.70 21.29 14.83
CA MET A 132 -2.62 21.96 15.57
C MET A 132 -1.91 23.04 14.76
N THR A 133 -1.91 22.93 13.43
CA THR A 133 -1.29 23.89 12.50
C THR A 133 -2.32 24.71 11.72
N GLY A 134 -3.61 24.59 12.05
CA GLY A 134 -4.70 25.28 11.35
C GLY A 134 -5.13 24.64 10.01
N ASP A 135 -4.61 23.45 9.70
CA ASP A 135 -5.03 22.65 8.55
C ASP A 135 -6.22 21.72 8.91
N SER A 136 -6.92 21.22 7.89
CA SER A 136 -8.03 20.26 8.06
C SER A 136 -7.60 18.79 7.97
N LEU A 137 -6.36 18.54 7.54
CA LEU A 137 -5.76 17.21 7.38
C LEU A 137 -4.26 17.28 7.72
N ALA A 138 -3.65 16.13 7.99
CA ALA A 138 -2.22 16.06 8.30
C ALA A 138 -1.35 16.72 7.22
N ASN A 139 -0.41 17.55 7.66
CA ASN A 139 0.58 18.19 6.82
C ASN A 139 1.90 18.25 7.58
N PHE A 140 2.82 17.36 7.22
CA PHE A 140 4.08 17.15 7.94
C PHE A 140 5.25 17.88 7.29
N SER A 141 5.01 18.75 6.30
CA SER A 141 6.06 19.50 5.61
C SER A 141 6.89 20.35 6.58
N GLU A 142 6.27 21.28 7.30
CA GLU A 142 6.98 22.11 8.30
C GLU A 142 7.47 21.27 9.49
N PHE A 143 6.61 20.37 9.97
CA PHE A 143 6.89 19.51 11.13
C PHE A 143 8.19 18.72 10.98
N PHE A 144 8.39 18.01 9.86
CA PHE A 144 9.59 17.20 9.64
C PHE A 144 10.81 17.99 9.16
N GLU A 145 10.61 19.18 8.56
CA GLU A 145 11.71 20.13 8.33
C GLU A 145 12.35 20.61 9.63
N LEU A 146 11.60 20.64 10.73
CA LEU A 146 12.12 20.98 12.06
C LEU A 146 12.60 19.76 12.84
N LEU A 147 11.79 18.69 12.87
CA LEU A 147 12.08 17.52 13.72
C LEU A 147 13.28 16.71 13.22
N THR A 148 13.45 16.57 11.90
CA THR A 148 14.54 15.75 11.34
C THR A 148 15.91 16.33 11.68
N PRO A 149 16.21 17.61 11.39
CA PRO A 149 17.51 18.18 11.75
C PRO A 149 17.75 18.21 13.27
N TYR A 150 16.69 18.36 14.08
CA TYR A 150 16.79 18.27 15.53
C TYR A 150 17.35 16.92 15.97
N VAL A 151 16.77 15.81 15.49
CA VAL A 151 17.21 14.46 15.83
C VAL A 151 18.58 14.16 15.24
N GLU A 152 18.81 14.50 13.96
CA GLU A 152 20.08 14.20 13.29
C GLU A 152 21.27 14.94 13.91
N THR A 153 21.07 16.18 14.38
CA THR A 153 22.12 16.95 15.05
C THR A 153 22.59 16.25 16.33
N ILE A 154 21.68 15.61 17.06
CA ILE A 154 22.01 14.84 18.26
C ILE A 154 22.65 13.51 17.86
N ALA A 155 22.08 12.80 16.89
CA ALA A 155 22.55 11.49 16.45
C ALA A 155 23.98 11.53 15.88
N LYS A 156 24.30 12.57 15.11
CA LYS A 156 25.60 12.77 14.46
C LYS A 156 26.54 13.66 15.30
N SER A 157 26.23 13.89 16.57
CA SER A 157 27.00 14.75 17.45
C SER A 157 28.42 14.21 17.69
N LYS A 158 29.42 15.10 17.69
CA LYS A 158 30.83 14.77 17.99
C LYS A 158 31.15 14.86 19.49
N GLN A 159 30.17 15.13 20.33
CA GLN A 159 30.36 15.23 21.78
C GLN A 159 30.69 13.86 22.38
N LYS A 160 31.59 13.82 23.36
CA LYS A 160 31.93 12.57 24.08
C LYS A 160 30.76 12.02 24.91
N LYS A 161 29.82 12.89 25.28
CA LYS A 161 28.61 12.57 26.04
C LYS A 161 27.50 13.55 25.66
N ILE A 162 26.31 13.01 25.41
CA ILE A 162 25.08 13.80 25.26
C ILE A 162 24.22 13.66 26.54
N SER A 163 23.44 14.68 26.86
CA SER A 163 22.47 14.63 27.97
C SER A 163 21.14 14.00 27.51
N SER A 164 20.21 13.72 28.42
CA SER A 164 18.84 13.30 28.08
C SER A 164 17.90 14.46 27.73
N ALA A 165 18.37 15.71 27.80
CA ALA A 165 17.53 16.89 27.60
C ALA A 165 16.90 16.95 26.20
N TRP A 166 17.60 16.43 25.19
CA TRP A 166 17.10 16.43 23.80
C TRP A 166 15.77 15.67 23.65
N LYS A 167 15.53 14.64 24.48
CA LYS A 167 14.28 13.88 24.43
C LYS A 167 13.08 14.77 24.75
N LYS A 168 13.21 15.67 25.73
CA LYS A 168 12.15 16.61 26.10
C LYS A 168 11.89 17.63 25.00
N GLY A 169 12.94 18.14 24.36
CA GLY A 169 12.79 19.07 23.24
C GLY A 169 12.12 18.42 22.03
N MET A 170 12.50 17.19 21.69
CA MET A 170 11.84 16.41 20.65
C MET A 170 10.35 16.16 20.97
N VAL A 171 10.01 15.72 22.20
CA VAL A 171 8.59 15.56 22.59
C VAL A 171 7.83 16.89 22.52
N GLY A 172 8.46 18.01 22.90
CA GLY A 172 7.84 19.33 22.76
C GLY A 172 7.49 19.68 21.32
N ILE A 173 8.35 19.32 20.35
CA ILE A 173 8.04 19.47 18.92
C ILE A 173 6.88 18.54 18.54
N LEU A 174 6.91 17.25 18.92
CA LEU A 174 5.83 16.32 18.63
C LEU A 174 4.47 16.82 19.17
N ASP A 175 4.44 17.24 20.43
CA ASP A 175 3.23 17.74 21.09
C ASP A 175 2.68 19.00 20.42
N ALA A 176 3.55 19.87 19.88
CA ALA A 176 3.15 21.09 19.20
C ALA A 176 2.44 20.82 17.86
N TYR A 177 2.85 19.78 17.11
CA TYR A 177 2.31 19.48 15.78
C TYR A 177 1.24 18.37 15.77
N LEU A 178 1.31 17.41 16.70
CA LEU A 178 0.41 16.25 16.75
C LEU A 178 -0.55 16.29 17.94
N GLY A 179 -0.29 17.17 18.92
CA GLY A 179 -0.98 17.17 20.20
C GLY A 179 -0.34 16.22 21.22
N LYS A 180 -0.55 16.52 22.50
CA LYS A 180 -0.03 15.72 23.60
C LYS A 180 -0.79 14.39 23.69
N THR A 181 -0.07 13.28 23.82
CA THR A 181 -0.70 11.96 24.03
C THR A 181 -1.37 11.89 25.41
N PRO A 182 -2.64 11.46 25.51
CA PRO A 182 -3.35 11.44 26.79
C PRO A 182 -2.87 10.28 27.69
N GLU A 183 -2.76 10.54 28.99
CA GLU A 183 -2.60 9.48 30.01
C GLU A 183 -3.94 8.79 30.31
N THR A 184 -5.02 9.56 30.27
CA THR A 184 -6.40 9.09 30.39
C THR A 184 -7.33 9.87 29.46
N PHE A 185 -8.39 9.24 28.98
CA PHE A 185 -9.45 9.87 28.18
C PHE A 185 -10.80 9.22 28.46
N THR A 186 -11.89 9.90 28.09
CA THR A 186 -13.25 9.33 28.17
C THR A 186 -13.70 8.89 26.79
N TYR A 187 -14.22 7.67 26.69
CA TYR A 187 -14.83 7.14 25.47
C TYR A 187 -16.13 6.41 25.84
N GLU A 188 -17.23 6.78 25.19
CA GLU A 188 -18.58 6.23 25.46
C GLU A 188 -18.95 6.23 26.96
N GLY A 189 -18.62 7.32 27.68
CA GLY A 189 -18.94 7.49 29.09
C GLY A 189 -18.07 6.70 30.07
N LYS A 190 -17.01 6.04 29.60
CA LYS A 190 -16.02 5.33 30.43
C LYS A 190 -14.65 5.97 30.32
N THR A 191 -13.94 6.05 31.44
CA THR A 191 -12.55 6.51 31.48
C THR A 191 -11.60 5.35 31.18
N TYR A 192 -10.66 5.59 30.29
CA TYR A 192 -9.62 4.64 29.90
C TYR A 192 -8.23 5.28 30.00
N THR A 193 -7.22 4.47 30.30
CA THR A 193 -5.85 4.68 29.81
C THR A 193 -5.70 4.07 28.42
N PRO A 194 -4.70 4.47 27.61
CA PRO A 194 -4.44 3.85 26.30
C PRO A 194 -4.33 2.32 26.34
N GLN A 195 -3.66 1.76 27.35
CA GLN A 195 -3.52 0.31 27.53
C GLN A 195 -4.86 -0.35 27.84
N SER A 196 -5.66 0.24 28.74
CA SER A 196 -6.97 -0.32 29.09
C SER A 196 -7.96 -0.25 27.91
N PHE A 197 -7.88 0.79 27.08
CA PHE A 197 -8.68 0.88 25.86
C PHE A 197 -8.26 -0.19 24.85
N ALA A 198 -6.97 -0.31 24.55
CA ALA A 198 -6.45 -1.37 23.69
C ALA A 198 -6.87 -2.77 24.14
N ALA A 199 -6.77 -3.07 25.44
CA ALA A 199 -7.24 -4.33 26.01
C ALA A 199 -8.75 -4.56 25.81
N SER A 200 -9.56 -3.49 25.89
CA SER A 200 -11.01 -3.56 25.70
C SER A 200 -11.45 -3.89 24.26
N LEU A 201 -10.57 -3.65 23.27
CA LEU A 201 -10.84 -3.95 21.85
C LEU A 201 -10.72 -5.45 21.54
N GLY A 202 -10.12 -6.22 22.45
CA GLY A 202 -10.13 -7.68 22.42
C GLY A 202 -9.19 -8.30 21.39
N LEU A 203 -8.27 -7.56 20.77
CA LEU A 203 -7.23 -8.14 19.92
C LEU A 203 -6.03 -8.60 20.75
N ASP A 204 -5.39 -9.71 20.35
CA ASP A 204 -4.07 -10.12 20.85
C ASP A 204 -3.05 -9.87 19.73
N MET A 205 -2.05 -9.05 20.01
CA MET A 205 -1.04 -8.72 19.01
C MET A 205 -0.15 -9.92 18.62
N ASN A 206 -0.13 -10.98 19.42
CA ASN A 206 0.55 -12.23 19.09
C ASN A 206 -0.20 -13.10 18.07
N ASP A 207 -1.42 -12.70 17.68
CA ASP A 207 -2.17 -13.36 16.62
C ASP A 207 -1.74 -12.92 15.22
N TYR A 208 -0.85 -11.93 15.09
CA TYR A 208 -0.45 -11.39 13.78
C TYR A 208 0.96 -11.82 13.40
N VAL A 209 1.12 -12.17 12.13
CA VAL A 209 2.37 -12.72 11.59
C VAL A 209 2.72 -12.00 10.29
N HIS A 210 4.00 -11.70 10.13
CA HIS A 210 4.56 -11.02 8.96
C HIS A 210 5.19 -12.04 8.01
N PHE A 211 5.00 -11.83 6.71
CA PHE A 211 5.55 -12.63 5.64
C PHE A 211 6.28 -11.76 4.62
N THR A 212 7.32 -12.32 4.02
CA THR A 212 8.07 -11.75 2.90
C THR A 212 8.56 -12.89 1.99
N SER A 213 9.17 -12.59 0.84
CA SER A 213 9.60 -13.61 -0.11
C SER A 213 10.85 -13.18 -0.87
N TYR A 214 12.01 -13.66 -0.44
CA TYR A 214 13.31 -13.37 -1.06
C TYR A 214 14.26 -14.57 -1.00
N THR A 215 15.28 -14.60 -1.86
CA THR A 215 16.25 -15.70 -1.98
C THR A 215 17.61 -15.37 -1.37
N HIS A 216 17.87 -14.13 -0.95
CA HIS A 216 19.08 -13.80 -0.19
C HIS A 216 19.08 -14.33 1.26
N HIS A 217 17.94 -14.87 1.70
CA HIS A 217 17.79 -15.69 2.91
C HIS A 217 17.10 -17.02 2.58
N PRO A 218 17.32 -18.09 3.37
CA PRO A 218 16.61 -19.35 3.19
C PRO A 218 15.08 -19.18 3.32
N PHE A 219 14.31 -19.96 2.57
CA PHE A 219 12.86 -20.06 2.81
C PHE A 219 12.58 -20.78 4.12
N TRP A 220 11.41 -20.50 4.69
CA TRP A 220 10.92 -21.08 5.94
C TRP A 220 11.78 -20.74 7.16
N THR A 221 12.53 -19.64 7.07
CA THR A 221 13.20 -18.99 8.19
C THR A 221 12.71 -17.57 8.34
N GLN A 222 12.99 -16.96 9.48
CA GLN A 222 12.65 -15.57 9.75
C GLN A 222 13.88 -14.68 9.59
N PHE A 223 13.70 -13.51 8.99
CA PHE A 223 14.74 -12.46 8.93
C PHE A 223 14.09 -11.08 8.94
N ALA A 224 14.85 -10.05 9.30
CA ALA A 224 14.39 -8.67 9.22
C ALA A 224 14.59 -8.17 7.79
N VAL A 225 13.50 -7.85 7.09
CA VAL A 225 13.58 -7.27 5.73
C VAL A 225 14.42 -6.00 5.76
N GLU A 226 15.47 -5.95 4.93
CA GLU A 226 16.50 -4.91 4.99
C GLU A 226 16.07 -3.60 4.29
N VAL A 227 15.12 -2.90 4.91
CA VAL A 227 14.64 -1.59 4.45
C VAL A 227 14.68 -0.56 5.58
N GLN A 228 14.77 0.73 5.24
CA GLN A 228 15.01 1.80 6.21
C GLN A 228 13.89 1.94 7.24
N ASP A 229 12.65 1.71 6.84
CA ASP A 229 11.49 1.82 7.72
C ASP A 229 11.30 0.59 8.62
N ASN A 230 12.03 -0.50 8.37
CA ASN A 230 12.13 -1.65 9.27
C ASN A 230 13.21 -1.47 10.37
N TRP A 231 13.33 -0.25 10.92
CA TRP A 231 14.37 0.14 11.89
C TRP A 231 14.20 -0.50 13.28
N ARG A 232 13.03 -1.08 13.56
CA ARG A 232 12.81 -1.92 14.75
C ARG A 232 13.34 -3.34 14.56
N TRP A 233 13.62 -3.73 13.31
CA TRP A 233 14.03 -5.06 12.88
C TRP A 233 13.12 -6.23 13.36
N PRO A 234 11.77 -6.12 13.39
CA PRO A 234 10.91 -7.29 13.45
C PRO A 234 11.24 -8.27 12.32
N LEU A 235 11.01 -9.55 12.59
CA LEU A 235 11.28 -10.61 11.62
C LEU A 235 10.02 -10.97 10.84
N SER A 236 10.19 -11.20 9.54
CA SER A 236 9.18 -11.74 8.64
C SER A 236 9.52 -13.18 8.27
N TRP A 237 8.51 -14.04 8.19
CA TRP A 237 8.67 -15.38 7.64
C TRP A 237 8.94 -15.30 6.14
N ASN A 238 10.07 -15.86 5.72
CA ASN A 238 10.45 -15.92 4.32
C ASN A 238 9.76 -17.10 3.63
N ILE A 239 9.00 -16.85 2.57
CA ILE A 239 8.23 -17.86 1.84
C ILE A 239 8.57 -17.83 0.34
N PRO A 240 8.36 -18.93 -0.41
CA PRO A 240 8.38 -18.89 -1.86
C PRO A 240 7.32 -17.93 -2.43
N ILE A 241 7.59 -17.34 -3.59
CA ILE A 241 6.71 -16.36 -4.25
C ILE A 241 5.28 -16.90 -4.48
N ASP A 242 5.15 -18.20 -4.78
CA ASP A 242 3.85 -18.86 -4.98
C ASP A 242 2.97 -18.81 -3.73
N ASP A 243 3.57 -18.72 -2.54
CA ASP A 243 2.85 -18.68 -1.28
C ASP A 243 2.33 -17.28 -0.91
N ILE A 244 2.82 -16.20 -1.55
CA ILE A 244 2.33 -14.83 -1.32
C ILE A 244 0.82 -14.76 -1.59
N CYS A 245 0.42 -15.04 -2.83
CA CYS A 245 -1.00 -14.99 -3.20
C CYS A 245 -1.81 -16.10 -2.55
N ARG A 246 -1.23 -17.28 -2.26
CA ARG A 246 -1.95 -18.35 -1.55
C ARG A 246 -2.37 -17.93 -0.14
N ILE A 247 -1.50 -17.23 0.60
CA ILE A 247 -1.83 -16.73 1.94
C ILE A 247 -2.89 -15.63 1.85
N ILE A 248 -2.73 -14.67 0.93
CA ILE A 248 -3.68 -13.56 0.75
C ILE A 248 -5.06 -14.11 0.33
N ASP A 249 -5.12 -14.99 -0.68
CA ASP A 249 -6.36 -15.62 -1.13
C ASP A 249 -7.05 -16.37 0.01
N ASN A 250 -6.30 -17.21 0.75
CA ASN A 250 -6.86 -17.95 1.89
C ASN A 250 -7.35 -17.02 3.01
N ALA A 251 -6.64 -15.92 3.29
CA ALA A 251 -7.06 -14.93 4.26
C ALA A 251 -8.40 -14.31 3.87
N LEU A 252 -8.48 -13.80 2.64
CA LEU A 252 -9.70 -13.21 2.10
C LEU A 252 -10.84 -14.21 2.09
N ASP A 253 -10.55 -15.48 1.77
CA ASP A 253 -11.57 -16.52 1.74
C ASP A 253 -12.12 -16.92 3.10
N ASN A 254 -11.33 -16.81 4.15
CA ASN A 254 -11.74 -17.06 5.53
C ASN A 254 -12.24 -15.79 6.25
N GLY A 255 -12.52 -14.74 5.49
CA GLY A 255 -13.10 -13.51 5.98
C GLY A 255 -12.13 -12.62 6.76
N TYR A 256 -10.82 -12.79 6.57
CA TYR A 256 -9.78 -11.92 7.09
C TYR A 256 -9.35 -10.91 6.03
N THR A 257 -8.63 -9.88 6.44
CA THR A 257 -8.00 -8.93 5.52
C THR A 257 -6.47 -8.97 5.66
N VAL A 258 -5.75 -8.12 4.94
CA VAL A 258 -4.27 -8.13 4.93
C VAL A 258 -3.74 -6.70 5.00
N ALA A 259 -2.87 -6.41 5.97
CA ALA A 259 -2.03 -5.22 5.91
C ALA A 259 -0.88 -5.49 4.94
N TRP A 260 -0.75 -4.64 3.92
CA TRP A 260 0.15 -4.85 2.79
C TRP A 260 1.16 -3.72 2.70
N GLY A 261 2.45 -4.04 2.61
CA GLY A 261 3.52 -3.10 2.28
C GLY A 261 4.11 -3.44 0.91
N GLY A 262 4.37 -2.44 0.08
CA GLY A 262 5.00 -2.67 -1.21
C GLY A 262 5.32 -1.42 -1.99
N ASP A 263 5.97 -1.63 -3.13
CA ASP A 263 6.36 -0.57 -4.06
C ASP A 263 5.16 -0.15 -4.94
N VAL A 264 4.87 1.15 -4.98
CA VAL A 264 3.82 1.73 -5.84
C VAL A 264 4.38 2.76 -6.83
N SER A 265 5.70 2.86 -6.95
CA SER A 265 6.43 3.77 -7.82
C SER A 265 6.53 3.28 -9.28
N GLU A 266 5.53 2.51 -9.70
CA GLU A 266 5.45 1.81 -10.98
C GLU A 266 4.58 2.53 -11.99
N ASP A 267 4.93 2.46 -13.29
CA ASP A 267 4.04 2.89 -14.39
C ASP A 267 2.67 2.20 -14.35
N GLY A 268 2.63 1.03 -13.71
CA GLY A 268 1.44 0.22 -13.47
C GLY A 268 0.50 0.70 -12.38
N PHE A 269 0.98 1.55 -11.48
CA PHE A 269 0.23 2.06 -10.36
C PHE A 269 -0.32 3.46 -10.67
N THR A 270 -1.61 3.52 -10.96
CA THR A 270 -2.23 4.70 -11.56
C THR A 270 -3.06 5.48 -10.56
N ARG A 271 -3.15 6.80 -10.74
CA ARG A 271 -4.09 7.66 -9.99
C ARG A 271 -5.57 7.34 -10.25
N SER A 272 -5.85 6.49 -11.24
CA SER A 272 -7.20 6.03 -11.56
C SER A 272 -7.68 4.85 -10.71
N GLY A 273 -6.83 4.33 -9.81
CA GLY A 273 -7.18 3.23 -8.90
C GLY A 273 -6.81 1.85 -9.44
N LEU A 274 -5.71 1.72 -10.18
CA LEU A 274 -5.22 0.45 -10.73
C LEU A 274 -3.77 0.20 -10.31
N GLY A 275 -3.42 -1.05 -10.06
CA GLY A 275 -2.03 -1.53 -9.96
C GLY A 275 -1.86 -2.76 -10.86
N ILE A 276 -1.18 -2.61 -12.00
CA ILE A 276 -1.01 -3.68 -13.00
C ILE A 276 0.47 -3.85 -13.32
N ALA A 277 1.00 -5.07 -13.23
CA ALA A 277 2.42 -5.33 -13.47
C ALA A 277 2.70 -5.41 -14.97
N TYR A 278 2.69 -4.27 -15.66
CA TYR A 278 2.80 -4.22 -17.12
C TYR A 278 4.13 -4.79 -17.63
N ASP A 279 4.05 -5.67 -18.64
CA ASP A 279 5.21 -6.09 -19.41
C ASP A 279 5.48 -5.05 -20.51
N LEU A 280 6.23 -4.01 -20.15
CA LEU A 280 6.53 -2.89 -21.05
C LEU A 280 7.30 -3.33 -22.30
N LYS A 281 8.07 -4.43 -22.24
CA LYS A 281 8.78 -4.97 -23.40
C LYS A 281 7.77 -5.55 -24.39
N LYS A 282 6.90 -6.47 -23.94
CA LYS A 282 5.83 -7.01 -24.81
C LYS A 282 4.85 -5.94 -25.27
N ALA A 283 4.54 -4.95 -24.43
CA ALA A 283 3.66 -3.84 -24.81
C ALA A 283 4.23 -3.01 -25.96
N ARG A 284 5.56 -2.82 -26.01
CA ARG A 284 6.25 -2.18 -27.14
C ARG A 284 6.17 -3.02 -28.41
N ASP A 285 6.39 -4.33 -28.31
CA ASP A 285 6.35 -5.23 -29.47
C ASP A 285 4.95 -5.28 -30.10
N LEU A 286 3.90 -5.21 -29.28
CA LEU A 286 2.51 -5.13 -29.74
C LEU A 286 2.16 -3.80 -30.43
N SER A 287 2.96 -2.75 -30.26
CA SER A 287 2.69 -1.41 -30.80
C SER A 287 3.13 -1.22 -32.27
N GLY A 288 3.84 -2.18 -32.87
CA GLY A 288 4.29 -2.11 -34.27
C GLY A 288 5.48 -1.16 -34.48
N THR A 289 5.62 -0.58 -35.69
CA THR A 289 6.74 0.29 -36.15
C THR A 289 6.99 1.58 -35.35
N ASP A 290 6.39 1.72 -34.16
CA ASP A 290 6.46 2.88 -33.26
C ASP A 290 7.36 2.65 -32.03
N ALA A 291 8.15 1.56 -31.98
CA ALA A 291 9.12 1.31 -30.91
C ALA A 291 10.10 2.49 -30.70
N ASP A 292 10.58 3.11 -31.79
CA ASP A 292 11.44 4.30 -31.76
C ASP A 292 10.75 5.55 -31.20
N ARG A 293 9.41 5.65 -31.33
CA ARG A 293 8.63 6.72 -30.71
C ARG A 293 8.49 6.50 -29.22
N TRP A 294 8.28 5.26 -28.78
CA TRP A 294 8.16 4.94 -27.35
C TRP A 294 9.42 5.32 -26.57
N VAL A 295 10.61 5.06 -27.13
CA VAL A 295 11.89 5.41 -26.50
C VAL A 295 12.02 6.92 -26.30
N LYS A 296 11.56 7.71 -27.28
CA LYS A 296 11.63 9.18 -27.29
C LYS A 296 10.50 9.88 -26.52
N MET A 297 9.52 9.14 -26.00
CA MET A 297 8.42 9.72 -25.22
C MET A 297 8.88 10.21 -23.84
N SER A 298 8.31 11.34 -23.40
CA SER A 298 8.44 11.82 -22.02
C SER A 298 7.86 10.79 -21.04
N LYS A 299 8.32 10.83 -19.77
CA LYS A 299 7.76 9.98 -18.70
C LYS A 299 6.24 10.11 -18.61
N SER A 300 5.71 11.34 -18.65
CA SER A 300 4.27 11.61 -18.65
C SER A 300 3.51 10.98 -19.83
N SER A 301 4.11 11.01 -21.03
CA SER A 301 3.50 10.42 -22.23
C SER A 301 3.50 8.89 -22.15
N LYS A 302 4.55 8.28 -21.58
CA LYS A 302 4.64 6.83 -21.36
C LYS A 302 3.55 6.37 -20.41
N VAL A 303 3.38 7.05 -19.27
CA VAL A 303 2.30 6.78 -18.30
C VAL A 303 0.93 6.89 -18.96
N ALA A 304 0.63 7.97 -19.67
CA ALA A 304 -0.66 8.13 -20.35
C ALA A 304 -0.91 7.03 -21.40
N LYS A 305 0.13 6.57 -22.08
CA LYS A 305 0.03 5.49 -23.07
C LYS A 305 -0.17 4.13 -22.41
N VAL A 306 0.52 3.86 -21.31
CA VAL A 306 0.35 2.66 -20.49
C VAL A 306 -1.07 2.62 -19.88
N ASP A 307 -1.54 3.73 -19.31
CA ASP A 307 -2.92 3.92 -18.85
C ASP A 307 -3.94 3.65 -19.97
N SER A 308 -3.62 4.03 -21.20
CA SER A 308 -4.49 3.77 -22.36
C SER A 308 -4.58 2.29 -22.73
N LEU A 309 -3.57 1.47 -22.43
CA LEU A 309 -3.61 0.02 -22.62
C LEU A 309 -4.54 -0.63 -21.59
N GLY A 310 -4.54 -0.11 -20.36
CA GLY A 310 -5.41 -0.55 -19.28
C GLY A 310 -5.34 -2.06 -19.05
N ILE A 311 -6.49 -2.68 -18.79
CA ILE A 311 -6.57 -4.11 -18.44
C ILE A 311 -6.13 -5.09 -19.55
N ASN A 312 -6.07 -4.61 -20.80
CA ASN A 312 -5.71 -5.42 -21.96
C ASN A 312 -4.20 -5.45 -22.23
N ALA A 313 -3.41 -4.67 -21.47
CA ALA A 313 -1.97 -4.71 -21.57
C ALA A 313 -1.42 -6.09 -21.14
N PRO A 314 -0.33 -6.55 -21.76
CA PRO A 314 0.39 -7.73 -21.27
C PRO A 314 0.95 -7.44 -19.89
N GLU A 315 0.92 -8.44 -19.02
CA GLU A 315 1.54 -8.40 -17.71
C GLU A 315 2.77 -9.28 -17.66
N VAL A 316 3.71 -8.91 -16.80
CA VAL A 316 4.79 -9.80 -16.42
C VAL A 316 4.20 -11.00 -15.69
N VAL A 317 4.82 -12.16 -15.85
CA VAL A 317 4.58 -13.32 -14.99
C VAL A 317 5.72 -13.32 -13.98
N PRO A 318 5.48 -12.89 -12.73
CA PRO A 318 6.56 -12.75 -11.76
C PRO A 318 7.19 -14.10 -11.46
N THR A 319 8.51 -14.17 -11.50
CA THR A 319 9.28 -15.31 -11.00
C THR A 319 10.01 -14.90 -9.73
N GLN A 320 10.45 -15.89 -8.94
CA GLN A 320 11.25 -15.65 -7.75
C GLN A 320 12.53 -14.84 -8.07
N GLU A 321 13.20 -15.18 -9.17
CA GLU A 321 14.42 -14.51 -9.62
C GLU A 321 14.15 -13.05 -10.03
N MET A 322 13.09 -12.80 -10.80
CA MET A 322 12.70 -11.43 -11.18
C MET A 322 12.45 -10.58 -9.95
N ARG A 323 11.72 -11.13 -8.96
CA ARG A 323 11.43 -10.45 -7.70
C ARG A 323 12.69 -10.13 -6.91
N GLN A 324 13.65 -11.06 -6.83
CA GLN A 324 14.93 -10.81 -6.16
C GLN A 324 15.72 -9.71 -6.86
N ILE A 325 15.87 -9.80 -8.19
CA ILE A 325 16.61 -8.81 -8.98
C ILE A 325 16.03 -7.41 -8.77
N ALA A 326 14.71 -7.26 -8.78
CA ALA A 326 14.04 -5.96 -8.59
C ALA A 326 14.31 -5.35 -7.22
N PHE A 327 14.44 -6.16 -6.17
CA PHE A 327 14.83 -5.69 -4.84
C PHE A 327 16.32 -5.29 -4.80
N ASP A 328 17.20 -6.16 -5.30
CA ASP A 328 18.65 -5.95 -5.28
C ASP A 328 19.10 -4.74 -6.13
N ASN A 329 18.37 -4.45 -7.21
CA ASN A 329 18.68 -3.37 -8.15
C ASN A 329 17.91 -2.05 -7.89
N TRP A 330 17.11 -2.02 -6.81
CA TRP A 330 16.30 -0.87 -6.38
C TRP A 330 15.11 -0.49 -7.27
N GLU A 331 14.66 -1.37 -8.17
CA GLU A 331 13.37 -1.22 -8.87
C GLU A 331 12.17 -1.61 -7.98
N THR A 332 12.40 -2.17 -6.81
CA THR A 332 11.36 -2.46 -5.80
C THR A 332 11.92 -2.11 -4.44
N THR A 333 11.38 -1.05 -3.87
CA THR A 333 11.78 -0.46 -2.60
C THR A 333 10.58 -0.32 -1.67
N ASP A 334 10.85 -0.04 -0.39
CA ASP A 334 9.78 0.19 0.59
C ASP A 334 9.19 1.59 0.40
N ASP A 335 7.95 1.65 -0.08
CA ASP A 335 7.33 2.88 -0.60
C ASP A 335 5.98 3.17 0.07
N HIS A 336 5.09 2.18 0.19
CA HIS A 336 3.71 2.46 0.63
C HIS A 336 3.00 1.30 1.33
N GLY A 337 2.29 1.62 2.41
CA GLY A 337 1.39 0.71 3.13
C GLY A 337 -0.07 0.88 2.70
N MET A 338 -0.78 -0.23 2.45
CA MET A 338 -2.22 -0.27 2.13
C MET A 338 -2.91 -1.48 2.76
N HIS A 339 -4.23 -1.60 2.58
CA HIS A 339 -5.04 -2.64 3.20
C HIS A 339 -5.84 -3.44 2.16
N ILE A 340 -5.49 -4.71 1.93
CA ILE A 340 -6.21 -5.60 1.01
C ILE A 340 -7.40 -6.22 1.73
N PHE A 341 -8.59 -6.14 1.14
CA PHE A 341 -9.84 -6.59 1.78
C PHE A 341 -10.77 -7.41 0.88
N GLY A 342 -10.43 -7.63 -0.38
CA GLY A 342 -11.30 -8.38 -1.29
C GLY A 342 -10.66 -8.80 -2.59
N ILE A 343 -11.43 -9.51 -3.40
CA ILE A 343 -11.10 -9.99 -4.74
C ILE A 343 -12.20 -9.52 -5.70
N ALA A 344 -11.81 -8.99 -6.84
CA ALA A 344 -12.69 -8.64 -7.94
C ALA A 344 -12.14 -9.20 -9.26
N LYS A 345 -13.01 -9.28 -10.26
CA LYS A 345 -12.67 -9.65 -11.64
C LYS A 345 -13.01 -8.52 -12.59
N ASP A 346 -12.16 -8.28 -13.58
CA ASP A 346 -12.54 -7.43 -14.72
C ASP A 346 -13.48 -8.17 -15.69
N GLN A 347 -13.92 -7.47 -16.73
CA GLN A 347 -14.78 -8.03 -17.78
C GLN A 347 -14.12 -9.16 -18.60
N ASN A 348 -12.80 -9.33 -18.51
CA ASN A 348 -12.05 -10.40 -19.18
C ASN A 348 -11.82 -11.61 -18.26
N GLY A 349 -12.27 -11.54 -17.01
CA GLY A 349 -12.09 -12.58 -15.99
C GLY A 349 -10.76 -12.52 -15.25
N LYS A 350 -9.92 -11.50 -15.49
CA LYS A 350 -8.65 -11.31 -14.77
C LYS A 350 -8.93 -10.90 -13.33
N GLU A 351 -8.20 -11.50 -12.39
CA GLU A 351 -8.36 -11.26 -10.96
C GLU A 351 -7.54 -10.08 -10.45
N TYR A 352 -8.15 -9.33 -9.55
CA TYR A 352 -7.60 -8.18 -8.87
C TYR A 352 -7.91 -8.29 -7.38
N TYR A 353 -6.96 -7.91 -6.54
CA TYR A 353 -7.23 -7.59 -5.16
C TYR A 353 -7.84 -6.20 -5.03
N MET A 354 -8.83 -6.07 -4.15
CA MET A 354 -9.43 -4.81 -3.75
C MET A 354 -8.64 -4.26 -2.58
N VAL A 355 -8.10 -3.06 -2.74
CA VAL A 355 -7.11 -2.47 -1.82
C VAL A 355 -7.61 -1.10 -1.35
N LYS A 356 -7.82 -0.95 -0.05
CA LYS A 356 -8.15 0.31 0.60
C LYS A 356 -6.86 1.12 0.77
N ASN A 357 -6.85 2.30 0.16
CA ASN A 357 -5.77 3.27 0.29
C ASN A 357 -6.12 4.34 1.35
N SER A 358 -5.16 5.18 1.70
CA SER A 358 -5.26 6.24 2.71
C SER A 358 -5.06 7.64 2.12
N TRP A 359 -5.50 7.86 0.88
CA TRP A 359 -5.43 9.15 0.18
C TRP A 359 -6.83 9.74 -0.03
N GLY A 360 -7.70 9.60 0.95
CA GLY A 360 -9.10 10.00 0.88
C GLY A 360 -9.86 9.29 -0.23
N GLU A 361 -10.99 9.86 -0.65
CA GLU A 361 -11.81 9.33 -1.75
C GLU A 361 -11.20 9.59 -3.15
N SER A 362 -9.87 9.69 -3.26
CA SER A 362 -9.19 9.95 -4.52
C SER A 362 -9.40 8.83 -5.54
N GLY A 363 -9.22 9.18 -6.82
CA GLY A 363 -9.35 8.26 -7.94
C GLY A 363 -10.81 7.90 -8.28
N LYS A 364 -10.97 7.00 -9.27
CA LYS A 364 -12.28 6.62 -9.81
C LYS A 364 -13.12 5.79 -8.83
N TYR A 365 -12.47 5.07 -7.92
CA TYR A 365 -13.11 4.12 -7.02
C TYR A 365 -13.08 4.56 -5.57
N LYS A 366 -13.14 5.88 -5.33
CA LYS A 366 -13.38 6.46 -4.00
C LYS A 366 -12.40 5.95 -2.94
N GLY A 367 -11.11 6.04 -3.22
CA GLY A 367 -10.05 5.58 -2.31
C GLY A 367 -9.70 4.09 -2.42
N ILE A 368 -10.37 3.33 -3.30
CA ILE A 368 -10.06 1.92 -3.56
C ILE A 368 -9.19 1.76 -4.81
N TRP A 369 -8.20 0.87 -4.72
CA TRP A 369 -7.38 0.41 -5.82
C TRP A 369 -7.71 -1.05 -6.17
N TYR A 370 -7.60 -1.37 -7.45
CA TYR A 370 -7.68 -2.74 -7.96
C TYR A 370 -6.31 -3.15 -8.47
N MET A 371 -5.68 -4.10 -7.78
CA MET A 371 -4.30 -4.49 -8.04
C MET A 371 -4.23 -5.94 -8.50
N THR A 372 -3.59 -6.24 -9.63
CA THR A 372 -3.54 -7.61 -10.15
C THR A 372 -2.74 -8.51 -9.23
N LYS A 373 -3.03 -9.82 -9.27
CA LYS A 373 -2.21 -10.81 -8.54
C LYS A 373 -0.74 -10.76 -8.93
N ALA A 374 -0.44 -10.47 -10.20
CA ALA A 374 0.92 -10.29 -10.67
C ALA A 374 1.60 -9.06 -10.05
N PHE A 375 0.89 -7.92 -9.94
CA PHE A 375 1.42 -6.74 -9.24
C PHE A 375 1.71 -7.04 -7.78
N ILE A 376 0.78 -7.66 -7.06
CA ILE A 376 0.98 -8.02 -5.65
C ILE A 376 2.16 -8.99 -5.51
N ALA A 377 2.22 -10.09 -6.26
CA ALA A 377 3.33 -11.04 -6.16
C ALA A 377 4.70 -10.40 -6.47
N TYR A 378 4.74 -9.45 -7.41
CA TYR A 378 5.99 -8.82 -7.82
C TYR A 378 6.45 -7.70 -6.88
N LYS A 379 5.53 -6.85 -6.41
CA LYS A 379 5.84 -5.56 -5.76
C LYS A 379 5.56 -5.50 -4.27
N THR A 380 4.97 -6.54 -3.67
CA THR A 380 4.89 -6.65 -2.19
C THR A 380 6.30 -6.62 -1.61
N MET A 381 6.52 -5.92 -0.50
CA MET A 381 7.76 -5.98 0.29
C MET A 381 7.58 -6.95 1.47
N ASP A 382 6.56 -6.68 2.27
CA ASP A 382 6.07 -7.52 3.34
C ASP A 382 4.54 -7.42 3.44
N PHE A 383 3.93 -8.32 4.21
CA PHE A 383 2.53 -8.22 4.56
C PHE A 383 2.25 -8.92 5.88
N MET A 384 1.22 -8.44 6.59
CA MET A 384 0.79 -8.96 7.88
C MET A 384 -0.64 -9.50 7.79
N VAL A 385 -0.84 -10.68 8.38
CA VAL A 385 -2.14 -11.35 8.47
C VAL A 385 -2.35 -11.92 9.87
N ASN A 386 -3.61 -12.19 10.23
CA ASN A 386 -3.91 -13.04 11.38
C ASN A 386 -3.37 -14.46 11.13
N LYS A 387 -2.75 -15.10 12.12
CA LYS A 387 -2.19 -16.46 12.00
C LYS A 387 -3.25 -17.48 11.58
N ASN A 388 -4.50 -17.30 11.98
CA ASN A 388 -5.62 -18.17 11.59
C ASN A 388 -6.01 -18.03 10.10
N ALA A 389 -5.57 -16.95 9.45
CA ALA A 389 -5.75 -16.70 8.02
C ALA A 389 -4.72 -17.45 7.15
N VAL A 390 -3.68 -18.03 7.75
CA VAL A 390 -2.60 -18.73 7.05
C VAL A 390 -3.04 -20.17 6.70
N PRO A 391 -2.83 -20.63 5.44
CA PRO A 391 -3.11 -22.00 5.03
C PRO A 391 -2.52 -23.04 5.99
N GLN A 392 -3.25 -24.13 6.24
CA GLN A 392 -2.86 -25.13 7.25
C GLN A 392 -1.50 -25.78 6.95
N ASP A 393 -1.20 -26.04 5.68
CA ASP A 393 0.10 -26.60 5.26
C ASP A 393 1.25 -25.63 5.51
N ILE A 394 1.03 -24.33 5.28
CA ILE A 394 2.02 -23.28 5.58
C ILE A 394 2.21 -23.15 7.09
N ARG A 395 1.13 -23.07 7.89
CA ARG A 395 1.22 -23.02 9.36
C ARG A 395 2.05 -24.16 9.96
N LYS A 396 1.88 -25.37 9.43
CA LYS A 396 2.68 -26.53 9.84
C LYS A 396 4.17 -26.36 9.54
N LYS A 397 4.54 -25.77 8.40
CA LYS A 397 5.95 -25.53 8.03
C LYS A 397 6.64 -24.55 8.97
N ILE A 398 5.90 -23.56 9.48
CA ILE A 398 6.45 -22.49 10.33
C ILE A 398 6.06 -22.61 11.81
N ASN A 399 5.47 -23.76 12.19
CA ASN A 399 5.09 -24.08 13.56
C ASN A 399 4.19 -23.02 14.25
N LEU A 400 3.17 -22.54 13.52
CA LEU A 400 2.14 -21.59 14.02
C LEU A 400 0.89 -22.26 14.57
#